data_AF-A0A814JL02-F1
#
_entry.id   AF-A0A814JL02-F1
#
_cell.length_a   1.000
_cell.length_b   1.000
_cell.length_c   1.000
_cell.angle_alpha   90.00
_cell.angle_beta   90.00
_cell.angle_gamma   90.00
#
_symmetry.space_group_name_H-M   'P 1'
#
loop_
_entity.id
_entity.type
_entity.pdbx_description
1 polymer ?
#
loop_
_entity_poly.entity_id
_entity_poly.type
_entity_poly.pdbx_seq_one_letter_code
_entity_poly.pdbx_strand_id
1 'polypeptide(L)'
;MISRVQRSLYKSSHNRDTVHYKKDMSVTVSTTSKNAPLLIHEGLHHIIDRRTDKEILWKCELTKKFKCHGRLRTDLNNEFIITIGDHDNHIGDPRVGPIRE
;
A
#
# COMPACT_ATOMS: atom_id res chain seq x y z
N MET A 1 -11.67 -32.10 25.36
CA MET A 1 -11.60 -31.55 24.00
C MET A 1 -11.60 -30.03 24.09
N ILE A 2 -10.46 -29.32 23.99
CA ILE A 2 -10.44 -27.95 23.43
C ILE A 2 -9.02 -27.61 22.91
N SER A 3 -8.86 -27.74 21.59
CA SER A 3 -8.12 -26.93 20.62
C SER A 3 -6.74 -26.32 20.96
N ARG A 4 -5.69 -26.87 20.34
CA ARG A 4 -4.38 -26.23 20.09
C ARG A 4 -4.57 -25.05 19.13
N VAL A 5 -4.44 -23.82 19.62
CA VAL A 5 -4.26 -22.64 18.76
C VAL A 5 -2.77 -22.52 18.45
N GLN A 6 -2.43 -22.72 17.17
CA GLN A 6 -1.09 -22.57 16.61
C GLN A 6 -0.60 -21.12 16.81
N ARG A 7 0.43 -20.95 17.64
CA ARG A 7 1.18 -19.70 17.78
C ARG A 7 2.01 -19.48 16.52
N SER A 8 1.57 -18.58 15.64
CA SER A 8 2.41 -18.10 14.54
C SER A 8 3.55 -17.26 15.10
N LEU A 9 4.76 -17.83 15.02
CA LEU A 9 6.04 -17.19 15.30
C LEU A 9 6.34 -16.21 14.16
N TYR A 10 6.23 -14.91 14.42
CA TYR A 10 6.91 -13.88 13.61
C TYR A 10 7.82 -13.07 14.53
N LYS A 11 9.12 -13.25 14.30
CA LYS A 11 10.24 -12.71 15.08
C LYS A 11 10.17 -11.19 15.17
N SER A 12 10.03 -10.70 16.40
CA SER A 12 10.32 -9.32 16.78
C SER A 12 11.81 -9.03 16.59
N SER A 13 12.13 -8.07 15.71
CA SER A 13 13.43 -7.40 15.69
C SER A 13 13.24 -6.02 16.31
N HIS A 14 14.14 -5.70 17.24
CA HIS A 14 14.02 -4.63 18.22
C HIS A 14 13.96 -3.22 17.60
N ASN A 15 12.98 -2.43 18.05
CA ASN A 15 12.87 -0.96 18.11
C ASN A 15 11.80 -0.26 17.21
N ARG A 16 10.79 0.34 17.87
CA ARG A 16 9.83 1.38 17.45
C ARG A 16 9.25 1.29 16.03
N ASP A 17 8.20 0.49 15.85
CA ASP A 17 7.08 0.86 14.96
C ASP A 17 5.94 -0.14 15.22
N THR A 18 4.89 0.29 15.90
CA THR A 18 3.65 -0.50 15.93
C THR A 18 3.06 -0.38 14.54
N VAL A 19 3.39 -1.32 13.64
CA VAL A 19 2.84 -1.32 12.29
C VAL A 19 1.34 -1.60 12.40
N HIS A 20 0.53 -0.55 12.35
CA HIS A 20 -0.91 -0.65 12.42
C HIS A 20 -1.43 -1.20 11.10
N TYR A 21 -1.74 -2.50 11.07
CA TYR A 21 -2.47 -3.07 9.95
C TYR A 21 -3.89 -2.47 9.97
N LYS A 22 -4.25 -1.72 8.92
CA LYS A 22 -5.62 -1.28 8.72
C LYS A 22 -6.17 -2.02 7.51
N LYS A 23 -7.30 -2.71 7.70
CA LYS A 23 -8.10 -3.16 6.57
C LYS A 23 -8.74 -1.91 5.98
N ASP A 24 -8.22 -1.44 4.87
CA ASP A 24 -8.76 -0.26 4.20
C ASP A 24 -9.63 -0.70 3.03
N MET A 25 -10.91 -0.35 3.10
CA MET A 25 -11.90 -0.77 2.10
C MET A 25 -11.97 0.22 0.92
N SER A 26 -11.18 1.30 0.94
CA SER A 26 -11.11 2.31 -0.11
C SER A 26 -9.98 2.02 -1.11
N VAL A 27 -9.68 0.74 -1.31
CA VAL A 27 -8.57 0.26 -2.13
C VAL A 27 -9.11 -0.33 -3.42
N THR A 28 -8.66 0.22 -4.53
CA THR A 28 -9.01 -0.29 -5.86
C THR A 28 -7.76 -0.76 -6.57
N VAL A 29 -7.73 -2.03 -6.99
CA VAL A 29 -6.68 -2.53 -7.88
C VAL A 29 -7.12 -2.30 -9.32
N SER A 30 -6.28 -1.65 -10.10
CA SER A 30 -6.47 -1.35 -11.52
C SER A 30 -5.22 -1.74 -12.30
N THR A 31 -5.24 -1.53 -13.61
CA THR A 31 -4.08 -1.67 -14.47
C THR A 31 -3.81 -0.39 -15.22
N THR A 32 -2.54 -0.08 -15.44
CA THR A 32 -2.12 0.99 -16.34
C THR A 32 -2.40 0.60 -17.79
N SER A 33 -2.33 1.55 -18.72
CA SER A 33 -2.46 1.29 -20.16
C SER A 33 -1.44 0.28 -20.73
N LYS A 34 -0.39 -0.05 -19.97
CA LYS A 34 0.60 -1.10 -20.31
C LYS A 34 0.34 -2.42 -19.57
N ASN A 35 -0.87 -2.63 -19.04
CA ASN A 35 -1.25 -3.78 -18.21
C ASN A 35 -0.38 -3.97 -16.95
N ALA A 36 0.33 -2.94 -16.50
CA ALA A 36 1.06 -3.00 -15.23
C ALA A 36 0.09 -2.75 -14.07
N PRO A 37 0.20 -3.48 -12.96
CA PRO A 37 -0.69 -3.34 -11.80
C PRO A 37 -0.56 -1.95 -11.16
N LEU A 38 -1.71 -1.39 -10.81
CA LEU A 38 -1.89 -0.07 -10.20
C LEU A 38 -2.78 -0.22 -8.97
N LEU A 39 -2.36 0.34 -7.84
CA LEU A 39 -3.15 0.39 -6.62
C LEU A 39 -3.60 1.83 -6.39
N ILE A 40 -4.91 2.01 -6.27
CA ILE A 40 -5.53 3.31 -5.99
C ILE A 40 -5.98 3.28 -4.52
N HIS A 41 -5.49 4.22 -3.73
CA HIS A 41 -5.82 4.38 -2.31
C HIS A 41 -5.94 5.87 -2.02
N GLU A 42 -7.05 6.32 -1.43
CA GLU A 42 -7.30 7.74 -1.13
C GLU A 42 -7.13 8.67 -2.36
N GLY A 43 -7.49 8.18 -3.57
CA GLY A 43 -7.33 8.93 -4.82
C GLY A 43 -5.88 9.06 -5.31
N LEU A 44 -4.94 8.37 -4.67
CA LEU A 44 -3.53 8.34 -5.04
C LEU A 44 -3.16 7.04 -5.73
N HIS A 45 -2.41 7.16 -6.82
CA HIS A 45 -1.93 6.04 -7.59
C HIS A 45 -0.58 5.52 -7.11
N HIS A 46 -0.51 4.21 -6.95
CA HIS A 46 0.68 3.51 -6.53
C HIS A 46 1.01 2.38 -7.50
N ILE A 47 2.28 2.28 -7.86
CA ILE A 47 2.81 1.21 -8.72
C ILE A 47 3.65 0.25 -7.88
N ILE A 48 3.77 -0.99 -8.34
CA ILE A 48 4.61 -1.98 -7.65
C ILE A 48 6.07 -1.49 -7.64
N ASP A 49 6.65 -1.41 -6.45
CA ASP A 49 8.08 -1.25 -6.25
C ASP A 49 8.76 -2.60 -6.11
N ARG A 50 8.24 -3.46 -5.22
CA ARG A 50 8.78 -4.79 -4.96
C ARG A 50 7.68 -5.76 -4.58
N ARG A 51 7.73 -6.97 -5.15
CA ARG A 51 6.89 -8.09 -4.72
C ARG A 51 7.74 -9.07 -3.91
N THR A 52 7.21 -9.53 -2.79
CA THR A 52 7.78 -10.62 -2.01
C THR A 52 6.75 -11.74 -1.88
N ASP A 53 7.17 -12.87 -1.31
CA ASP A 53 6.29 -14.01 -1.06
C ASP A 53 5.20 -13.74 -0.01
N LYS A 54 5.30 -12.63 0.74
CA LYS A 54 4.38 -12.31 1.85
C LYS A 54 3.56 -11.06 1.62
N GLU A 55 4.01 -10.19 0.72
CA GLU A 55 3.51 -8.83 0.63
C GLU A 55 4.01 -8.15 -0.64
N ILE A 56 3.31 -7.07 -0.99
CA ILE A 56 3.63 -6.22 -2.12
C ILE A 56 3.92 -4.82 -1.59
N LEU A 57 5.11 -4.33 -1.89
CA LEU A 57 5.51 -2.95 -1.65
C LEU A 57 5.16 -2.12 -2.88
N TRP A 58 4.38 -1.08 -2.64
CA TRP A 58 3.93 -0.10 -3.61
C TRP A 58 4.60 1.24 -3.34
N LYS A 59 4.91 1.97 -4.39
CA LYS A 59 5.37 3.35 -4.32
C LYS A 59 4.42 4.25 -5.06
N CYS A 60 4.30 5.50 -4.62
CA CYS A 60 3.58 6.51 -5.36
C CYS A 60 4.14 6.64 -6.79
N GLU A 61 3.27 6.70 -7.80
CA GLU A 61 3.71 6.90 -9.18
C GLU A 61 4.47 8.23 -9.37
N LEU A 62 4.15 9.22 -8.53
CA LEU A 62 4.71 10.56 -8.55
C LEU A 62 6.08 10.68 -7.89
N THR A 63 6.66 9.56 -7.41
CA THR A 63 8.01 9.50 -6.82
C THR A 63 9.05 10.22 -7.68
N LYS A 64 9.05 10.00 -9.01
CA LYS A 64 10.04 10.63 -9.90
C LYS A 64 9.74 12.11 -10.20
N LYS A 65 8.47 12.49 -10.26
CA LYS A 65 8.05 13.83 -10.68
C LYS A 65 8.08 14.83 -9.52
N PHE A 66 7.63 14.40 -8.34
CA PHE A 66 7.48 15.25 -7.16
C PHE A 66 8.41 14.85 -6.01
N LYS A 67 9.33 13.89 -6.22
CA LYS A 67 10.14 13.32 -5.13
C LYS A 67 9.25 12.85 -3.97
N CYS A 68 8.10 12.27 -4.30
CA CYS A 68 7.18 11.73 -3.31
C CYS A 68 7.79 10.50 -2.63
N HIS A 69 7.65 10.42 -1.31
CA HIS A 69 8.11 9.31 -0.50
C HIS A 69 6.98 8.41 -0.01
N GLY A 70 5.73 8.70 -0.40
CA GLY A 70 4.55 7.88 -0.10
C GLY A 70 4.70 6.47 -0.66
N ARG A 71 4.68 5.50 0.24
CA ARG A 71 4.74 4.06 -0.04
C ARG A 71 3.61 3.35 0.68
N LEU A 72 3.16 2.25 0.12
CA LEU A 72 2.17 1.38 0.74
C LEU A 72 2.70 -0.05 0.77
N ARG A 73 2.39 -0.81 1.83
CA ARG A 73 2.54 -2.27 1.82
C ARG A 73 1.18 -2.89 1.83
N THR A 74 0.97 -3.86 0.94
CA THR A 74 -0.21 -4.72 0.98
C THR A 74 0.16 -6.16 1.26
N ASP A 75 -0.76 -6.91 1.85
CA ASP A 75 -0.74 -8.38 1.74
C ASP A 75 -0.86 -8.81 0.26
N LEU A 76 -0.57 -10.08 -0.03
CA LEU A 76 -0.76 -10.69 -1.35
C LEU A 76 -2.19 -10.57 -1.88
N ASN A 77 -3.18 -10.53 -0.97
CA ASN A 77 -4.60 -10.38 -1.29
C ASN A 77 -5.05 -8.93 -1.42
N ASN A 78 -4.14 -7.95 -1.28
CA ASN A 78 -4.45 -6.52 -1.32
C ASN A 78 -5.43 -6.03 -0.22
N GLU A 79 -5.70 -6.82 0.82
CA GLU A 79 -6.73 -6.50 1.83
C GLU A 79 -6.25 -5.60 2.98
N PHE A 80 -4.97 -5.67 3.32
CA PHE A 80 -4.39 -4.93 4.44
C PHE A 80 -3.40 -3.92 3.90
N ILE A 81 -3.58 -2.64 4.25
CA ILE A 81 -2.66 -1.58 3.84
C ILE A 81 -1.93 -1.03 5.04
N ILE A 82 -0.63 -0.83 4.85
CA ILE A 82 0.23 -0.05 5.73
C ILE A 82 0.76 1.12 4.90
N THR A 83 0.40 2.34 5.29
CA THR A 83 0.98 3.57 4.73
C THR A 83 2.36 3.82 5.32
N ILE A 84 3.32 4.15 4.47
CA ILE A 84 4.73 4.33 4.84
C ILE A 84 5.23 5.60 4.19
N GLY A 85 5.46 6.61 5.02
CA GLY A 85 5.86 7.93 4.55
C GLY A 85 4.69 8.77 4.10
N ASP A 86 4.97 10.07 3.96
CA ASP A 86 3.95 11.09 3.71
C ASP A 86 3.95 11.56 2.25
N HIS A 87 2.82 12.09 1.82
CA HIS A 87 2.64 12.71 0.50
C HIS A 87 2.89 14.23 0.54
N ASP A 88 3.87 14.68 1.34
CA ASP A 88 4.15 16.10 1.60
C ASP A 88 4.42 16.94 0.34
N ASN A 89 4.99 16.33 -0.71
CA ASN A 89 5.38 17.04 -1.93
C ASN A 89 4.28 17.09 -3.01
N HIS A 90 3.07 16.55 -2.77
CA HIS A 90 1.93 16.72 -3.67
C HIS A 90 0.58 16.36 -3.02
N ILE A 91 -0.48 17.05 -3.43
CA ILE A 91 -1.85 16.74 -3.00
C ILE A 91 -2.55 15.94 -4.09
N GLY A 92 -2.94 14.70 -3.79
CA GLY A 92 -3.70 13.84 -4.70
C GLY A 92 -2.92 13.43 -5.97
N ASP A 93 -3.56 12.62 -6.80
CA ASP A 93 -3.09 12.37 -8.16
C ASP A 93 -3.74 13.39 -9.13
N PRO A 94 -2.96 14.21 -9.86
CA PRO A 94 -3.50 15.25 -10.73
C PRO A 94 -4.15 14.70 -12.02
N ARG A 95 -4.14 13.38 -12.26
CA ARG A 95 -4.76 12.72 -13.42
C ARG A 95 -6.10 12.11 -13.08
N VAL A 96 -6.30 11.72 -11.81
CA VAL A 96 -7.64 11.53 -11.25
C VAL A 96 -8.23 12.93 -11.14
N GLY A 97 -8.84 13.41 -12.22
CA GLY A 97 -9.69 14.60 -12.12
C GLY A 97 -10.66 14.46 -10.95
N PRO A 98 -11.18 15.57 -10.39
CA PRO A 98 -12.04 15.51 -9.21
C PRO A 98 -13.11 14.44 -9.42
N ILE A 99 -13.30 13.58 -8.42
CA ILE A 99 -14.38 12.60 -8.43
C ILE A 99 -15.66 13.40 -8.63
N ARG A 100 -16.20 13.39 -9.85
CA ARG A 100 -17.45 14.08 -10.17
C ARG A 100 -18.55 13.21 -9.59
N GLU A 101 -19.11 13.68 -8.49
CA GLU A 101 -20.36 13.19 -7.89
C GLU A 101 -21.52 13.27 -8.89
#